data_AF-A0A451AAT4-F1
#
_entry.id   AF-A0A451AAT4-F1
#
_cell.length_a   1.000
_cell.length_b   1.000
_cell.length_c   1.000
_cell.angle_alpha   90.00
_cell.angle_beta   90.00
_cell.angle_gamma   90.00
#
_symmetry.space_group_name_H-M   'P 1'
#
loop_
_entity.id
_entity.type
_entity.pdbx_description
1 polymer ?
#
loop_
_entity_poly.entity_id
_entity_poly.type
_entity_poly.pdbx_seq_one_letter_code
_entity_poly.pdbx_strand_id
1 'polypeptide(L)'
;MSIWKKLFTAARGAATEAGEAIVDNQALRILDQEMRDARIQLKNAKESLTSIMAEEMAVKRTVNDLRSKIEEHESYTAQALEQGNEDLALEIANKIAEFSNELEAQEQLAQGYEANITQLKRTIADTERNIKMMQREVSVVKSTEAVQKANTAIATKFSGADSSMLRATDSLERIKVKQQKRSDQMKAAVELQKESSGDDLQAKLKSAGIVSGGASANAVLERIKAKKSAGK
;
A
#
# COMPACT_ATOMS: atom_id res chain seq x y z
N MET A 1 -3.58 25.22 18.39
CA MET A 1 -4.58 24.27 18.96
C MET A 1 -5.44 23.74 17.82
N SER A 2 -5.46 22.40 17.65
CA SER A 2 -6.11 21.73 16.51
C SER A 2 -7.62 21.97 16.46
N ILE A 3 -8.13 22.21 15.25
CA ILE A 3 -9.55 22.42 14.89
C ILE A 3 -10.43 21.26 15.42
N TRP A 4 -9.85 20.05 15.50
CA TRP A 4 -10.43 18.86 16.12
C TRP A 4 -10.86 19.06 17.58
N LYS A 5 -10.10 19.79 18.40
CA LYS A 5 -10.48 20.05 19.80
C LYS A 5 -11.65 21.03 19.92
N LYS A 6 -11.79 21.96 18.97
CA LYS A 6 -12.91 22.93 18.96
C LYS A 6 -14.22 22.25 18.54
N LEU A 7 -14.16 21.34 17.57
CA LEU A 7 -15.32 20.51 17.18
C LEU A 7 -15.76 19.58 18.33
N PHE A 8 -14.82 18.96 19.03
CA PHE A 8 -15.12 18.07 20.15
C PHE A 8 -15.72 18.80 21.36
N THR A 9 -15.39 20.08 21.57
CA THR A 9 -15.91 20.87 22.69
C THR A 9 -17.28 21.47 22.37
N ALA A 10 -17.56 21.81 21.10
CA ALA A 10 -18.87 22.26 20.65
C ALA A 10 -19.94 21.15 20.72
N ALA A 11 -19.55 19.89 20.50
CA ALA A 11 -20.44 18.73 20.62
C ALA A 11 -20.95 18.47 22.06
N ARG A 12 -20.20 18.88 23.09
CA ARG A 12 -20.57 18.65 24.50
C ARG A 12 -21.63 19.63 25.03
N GLY A 13 -21.94 20.71 24.29
CA GLY A 13 -22.79 21.81 24.75
C GLY A 13 -24.23 21.86 24.21
N ALA A 14 -24.63 20.99 23.28
CA ALA A 14 -25.94 21.09 22.61
C ALA A 14 -26.65 19.72 22.52
N ALA A 15 -26.93 19.11 23.66
CA ALA A 15 -27.71 17.88 23.75
C ALA A 15 -29.21 18.19 23.67
N THR A 16 -29.77 18.02 22.47
CA THR A 16 -31.15 17.55 22.26
C THR A 16 -31.07 16.45 21.20
N GLU A 17 -31.75 15.32 21.39
CA GLU A 17 -31.71 14.14 20.51
C GLU A 17 -32.07 14.44 19.04
N ALA A 18 -32.74 15.58 18.77
CA ALA A 18 -33.03 16.07 17.42
C ALA A 18 -31.83 16.77 16.73
N GLY A 19 -30.82 17.21 17.47
CA GLY A 19 -29.61 17.86 16.95
C GLY A 19 -28.51 16.87 16.52
N GLU A 20 -28.37 15.74 17.21
CA GLU A 20 -27.38 14.69 16.88
C GLU A 20 -27.64 14.09 15.49
N ALA A 21 -28.89 13.79 15.14
CA ALA A 21 -29.25 13.21 13.84
C ALA A 21 -28.99 14.15 12.62
N ILE A 22 -29.02 15.48 12.83
CA ILE A 22 -28.73 16.48 11.79
C ILE A 22 -27.21 16.65 11.62
N VAL A 23 -26.47 16.67 12.72
CA VAL A 23 -25.01 16.75 12.71
C VAL A 23 -24.39 15.48 12.13
N ASP A 24 -24.95 14.30 12.44
CA ASP A 24 -24.47 13.01 11.94
C ASP A 24 -24.71 12.81 10.44
N ASN A 25 -25.87 13.24 9.91
CA ASN A 25 -26.12 13.22 8.46
C ASN A 25 -25.14 14.14 7.71
N GLN A 26 -24.82 15.30 8.29
CA GLN A 26 -23.87 16.23 7.70
C GLN A 26 -22.43 15.70 7.77
N ALA A 27 -22.06 15.00 8.85
CA ALA A 27 -20.77 14.32 8.98
C ALA A 27 -20.59 13.18 7.95
N LEU A 28 -21.62 12.36 7.71
CA LEU A 28 -21.58 11.31 6.67
C LEU A 28 -21.44 11.89 5.26
N ARG A 29 -22.09 13.02 4.98
CA ARG A 29 -21.96 13.72 3.69
C ARG A 29 -20.56 14.30 3.49
N ILE A 30 -19.98 14.91 4.54
CA ILE A 30 -18.60 15.41 4.50
C ILE A 30 -17.63 14.24 4.29
N LEU A 31 -17.80 13.14 5.03
CA LEU A 31 -16.97 11.95 4.90
C LEU A 31 -17.05 11.32 3.49
N ASP A 32 -18.23 11.28 2.88
CA ASP A 32 -18.39 10.85 1.48
C ASP A 32 -17.61 11.74 0.52
N GLN A 33 -17.63 13.06 0.74
CA GLN A 33 -16.92 14.02 -0.09
C GLN A 33 -15.41 13.85 0.06
N GLU A 34 -14.91 13.80 1.29
CA GLU A 34 -13.50 13.52 1.60
C GLU A 34 -13.04 12.19 1.00
N MET A 35 -13.88 11.14 1.03
CA MET A 35 -13.58 9.86 0.37
C MET A 35 -13.50 9.98 -1.16
N ARG A 36 -14.35 10.80 -1.79
CA ARG A 36 -14.28 11.05 -3.24
C ARG A 36 -13.00 11.80 -3.59
N ASP A 37 -12.67 12.83 -2.83
CA ASP A 37 -11.47 13.63 -3.03
C ASP A 37 -10.21 12.79 -2.81
N ALA A 38 -10.19 11.95 -1.77
CA ALA A 38 -9.11 10.99 -1.53
C ALA A 38 -8.92 9.99 -2.67
N ARG A 39 -10.00 9.53 -3.33
CA ARG A 39 -9.89 8.66 -4.52
C ARG A 39 -9.31 9.38 -5.72
N ILE A 40 -9.67 10.65 -5.93
CA ILE A 40 -9.10 11.47 -7.00
C ILE A 40 -7.60 11.66 -6.76
N GLN A 41 -7.21 12.01 -5.52
CA GLN A 41 -5.80 12.14 -5.17
C GLN A 41 -5.04 10.81 -5.29
N LEU A 42 -5.65 9.69 -4.91
CA LEU A 42 -5.06 8.36 -5.10
C LEU A 42 -4.84 8.06 -6.60
N LYS A 43 -5.78 8.44 -7.47
CA LYS A 43 -5.62 8.29 -8.92
C LYS A 43 -4.44 9.13 -9.43
N ASN A 44 -4.37 10.40 -9.06
CA ASN A 44 -3.28 11.30 -9.44
C ASN A 44 -1.91 10.79 -8.94
N ALA A 45 -1.87 10.23 -7.74
CA ALA A 45 -0.66 9.62 -7.18
C ALA A 45 -0.21 8.38 -7.99
N LYS A 46 -1.15 7.56 -8.47
CA LYS A 46 -0.84 6.41 -9.35
C LYS A 46 -0.31 6.84 -10.71
N GLU A 47 -0.87 7.90 -11.29
CA GLU A 47 -0.38 8.50 -12.54
C GLU A 47 1.04 9.07 -12.35
N SER A 48 1.27 9.80 -11.26
CA SER A 48 2.59 10.34 -10.91
C SER A 48 3.63 9.22 -10.69
N LEU A 49 3.25 8.14 -9.99
CA LEU A 49 4.10 6.97 -9.83
C LEU A 49 4.49 6.35 -11.18
N THR A 50 3.55 6.32 -12.14
CA THR A 50 3.82 5.79 -13.48
C THR A 50 4.83 6.66 -14.23
N SER A 51 4.73 8.00 -14.10
CA SER A 51 5.73 8.94 -14.64
C SER A 51 7.11 8.69 -14.05
N ILE A 52 7.21 8.58 -12.72
CA ILE A 52 8.48 8.31 -12.02
C ILE A 52 9.06 6.95 -12.44
N MET A 53 8.23 5.93 -12.63
CA MET A 53 8.67 4.63 -13.14
C MET A 53 9.19 4.73 -14.59
N ALA A 54 8.60 5.59 -15.42
CA ALA A 54 9.09 5.82 -16.78
C ALA A 54 10.47 6.51 -16.78
N GLU A 55 10.67 7.48 -15.89
CA GLU A 55 11.97 8.13 -15.65
C GLU A 55 13.02 7.13 -15.16
N GLU A 56 12.69 6.29 -14.17
CA GLU A 56 13.56 5.20 -13.69
C GLU A 56 13.97 4.28 -14.85
N MET A 57 13.02 3.87 -15.70
CA MET A 57 13.30 3.03 -16.87
C MET A 57 14.21 3.72 -17.89
N ALA A 58 14.11 5.04 -18.03
CA ALA A 58 15.01 5.81 -18.90
C ALA A 58 16.44 5.85 -18.32
N VAL A 59 16.58 6.14 -17.03
CA VAL A 59 17.88 6.11 -16.33
C VAL A 59 18.52 4.73 -16.41
N LYS A 60 17.76 3.65 -16.16
CA LYS A 60 18.25 2.27 -16.28
C LYS A 60 18.71 1.93 -17.71
N ARG A 61 18.07 2.49 -18.74
CA ARG A 61 18.53 2.37 -20.14
C ARG A 61 19.86 3.08 -20.36
N THR A 62 20.02 4.30 -19.84
CA THR A 62 21.28 5.04 -19.89
C THR A 62 22.42 4.30 -19.19
N VAL A 63 22.16 3.73 -18.00
CA VAL A 63 23.13 2.89 -17.28
C VAL A 63 23.60 1.72 -18.15
N ASN A 64 22.68 1.02 -18.80
CA ASN A 64 23.04 -0.10 -19.67
C ASN A 64 23.84 0.35 -20.90
N ASP A 65 23.46 1.47 -21.53
CA ASP A 65 24.18 2.05 -22.67
C ASP A 65 25.62 2.44 -22.29
N LEU A 66 25.80 3.09 -21.14
CA LEU A 66 27.13 3.45 -20.61
C LEU A 66 27.99 2.21 -20.34
N ARG A 67 27.42 1.16 -19.75
CA ARG A 67 28.12 -0.12 -19.54
C ARG A 67 28.58 -0.75 -20.86
N SER A 68 27.72 -0.78 -21.87
CA SER A 68 28.07 -1.30 -23.19
C SER A 68 29.17 -0.46 -23.86
N LYS A 69 29.11 0.87 -23.75
CA LYS A 69 30.16 1.76 -24.26
C LYS A 69 31.49 1.51 -23.55
N ILE A 70 31.49 1.34 -22.23
CA ILE A 70 32.71 1.02 -21.47
C ILE A 70 33.31 -0.29 -21.99
N GLU A 71 32.53 -1.37 -22.09
CA GLU A 71 33.00 -2.68 -22.57
C GLU A 71 33.55 -2.61 -24.00
N GLU A 72 32.90 -1.87 -24.88
CA GLU A 72 33.37 -1.64 -26.26
C GLU A 72 34.73 -0.91 -26.27
N HIS A 73 34.88 0.15 -25.48
CA HIS A 73 36.11 0.94 -25.42
C HIS A 73 37.24 0.19 -24.71
N GLU A 74 36.92 -0.68 -23.73
CA GLU A 74 37.90 -1.60 -23.13
C GLU A 74 38.47 -2.55 -24.19
N SER A 75 37.64 -3.06 -25.11
CA SER A 75 38.11 -3.86 -26.24
C SER A 75 39.04 -3.06 -27.17
N TYR A 76 38.69 -1.81 -27.49
CA TYR A 76 39.56 -0.93 -28.29
C TYR A 76 40.87 -0.60 -27.59
N THR A 77 40.85 -0.42 -26.27
CA THR A 77 42.07 -0.21 -25.46
C THR A 77 42.99 -1.42 -25.55
N ALA A 78 42.45 -2.63 -25.41
CA ALA A 78 43.23 -3.86 -25.55
C ALA A 78 43.86 -3.99 -26.95
N GLN A 79 43.10 -3.71 -28.01
CA GLN A 79 43.61 -3.74 -29.39
C GLN A 79 44.72 -2.70 -29.64
N ALA A 80 44.59 -1.49 -29.09
CA ALA A 80 45.62 -0.45 -29.19
C ALA A 80 46.91 -0.87 -28.48
N LEU A 81 46.80 -1.49 -27.30
CA LEU A 81 47.95 -2.03 -26.55
C LEU A 81 48.62 -3.20 -27.29
N GLU A 82 47.86 -4.10 -27.89
CA GLU A 82 48.39 -5.20 -28.71
C GLU A 82 49.19 -4.69 -29.93
N GLN A 83 48.81 -3.53 -30.47
CA GLN A 83 49.51 -2.86 -31.56
C GLN A 83 50.69 -1.99 -31.08
N GLY A 84 50.96 -1.95 -29.77
CA GLY A 84 52.02 -1.13 -29.17
C GLY A 84 51.75 0.37 -29.21
N ASN A 85 50.51 0.80 -29.45
CA ASN A 85 50.12 2.20 -29.50
C ASN A 85 49.60 2.66 -28.13
N GLU A 86 50.54 2.89 -27.21
CA GLU A 86 50.24 3.28 -25.82
C GLU A 86 49.54 4.66 -25.72
N ASP A 87 49.87 5.61 -26.60
CA ASP A 87 49.25 6.94 -26.61
C ASP A 87 47.74 6.85 -26.93
N LEU A 88 47.37 6.05 -27.93
CA LEU A 88 45.97 5.80 -28.28
C LEU A 88 45.24 5.03 -27.17
N ALA A 89 45.90 4.04 -26.57
CA ALA A 89 45.34 3.30 -25.45
C ALA A 89 45.05 4.22 -24.24
N LEU A 90 45.95 5.18 -23.96
CA LEU A 90 45.75 6.18 -22.91
C LEU A 90 44.56 7.10 -23.20
N GLU A 91 44.40 7.53 -24.45
CA GLU A 91 43.26 8.37 -24.87
C GLU A 91 41.92 7.63 -24.67
N ILE A 92 41.85 6.36 -25.10
CA ILE A 92 40.64 5.54 -24.92
C ILE A 92 40.38 5.28 -23.42
N ALA A 93 41.43 5.03 -22.63
CA ALA A 93 41.31 4.86 -21.18
C ALA A 93 40.75 6.11 -20.48
N ASN A 94 41.15 7.31 -20.90
CA ASN A 94 40.56 8.56 -20.40
C ASN A 94 39.06 8.63 -20.74
N LYS A 95 38.67 8.21 -21.95
CA LYS A 95 37.25 8.15 -22.33
C LYS A 95 36.45 7.16 -21.49
N ILE A 96 37.02 6.00 -21.18
CA ILE A 96 36.41 5.02 -20.27
C ILE A 96 36.24 5.61 -18.88
N ALA A 97 37.21 6.37 -18.36
CA ALA A 97 37.10 7.04 -17.07
C ALA A 97 35.95 8.05 -17.04
N GLU A 98 35.74 8.83 -18.11
CA GLU A 98 34.59 9.73 -18.24
C GLU A 98 33.25 8.97 -18.20
N PHE A 99 33.12 7.90 -19.00
CA PHE A 99 31.91 7.07 -18.99
C PHE A 99 31.68 6.38 -17.64
N SER A 100 32.74 5.99 -16.95
CA SER A 100 32.66 5.33 -15.64
C SER A 100 32.14 6.29 -14.57
N ASN A 101 32.60 7.54 -14.59
CA ASN A 101 32.10 8.58 -13.68
C ASN A 101 30.61 8.89 -13.95
N GLU A 102 30.22 8.96 -15.22
CA GLU A 102 28.81 9.15 -15.59
C GLU A 102 27.96 7.94 -15.19
N LEU A 103 28.47 6.72 -15.39
CA LEU A 103 27.80 5.48 -14.99
C LEU A 103 27.53 5.48 -13.49
N GLU A 104 28.52 5.81 -12.66
CA GLU A 104 28.36 5.87 -11.21
C GLU A 104 27.24 6.84 -10.80
N ALA A 105 27.22 8.04 -11.40
CA ALA A 105 26.18 9.02 -11.13
C ALA A 105 24.77 8.52 -11.53
N GLN A 106 24.65 7.89 -12.71
CA GLN A 106 23.38 7.34 -13.18
C GLN A 106 22.92 6.12 -12.34
N GLU A 107 23.84 5.29 -11.87
CA GLU A 107 23.53 4.16 -10.99
C GLU A 107 23.02 4.63 -9.62
N GLN A 108 23.64 5.65 -9.03
CA GLN A 108 23.15 6.27 -7.78
C GLN A 108 21.75 6.85 -7.98
N LEU A 109 21.51 7.52 -9.11
CA LEU A 109 20.19 8.05 -9.45
C LEU A 109 19.15 6.93 -9.61
N ALA A 110 19.49 5.84 -10.31
CA ALA A 110 18.62 4.67 -10.48
C ALA A 110 18.23 4.03 -9.13
N GLN A 111 19.20 3.89 -8.21
CA GLN A 111 18.94 3.38 -6.86
C GLN A 111 17.99 4.29 -6.07
N GLY A 112 18.16 5.62 -6.19
CA GLY A 112 17.26 6.60 -5.60
C GLY A 112 15.81 6.45 -6.09
N TYR A 113 15.63 6.28 -7.40
CA TYR A 113 14.31 6.00 -7.97
C TYR A 113 13.70 4.70 -7.43
N GLU A 114 14.46 3.60 -7.38
CA GLU A 114 13.95 2.30 -6.96
C GLU A 114 13.41 2.31 -5.51
N ALA A 115 14.14 2.98 -4.62
CA ALA A 115 13.71 3.17 -3.22
C ALA A 115 12.41 3.98 -3.14
N ASN A 116 12.34 5.10 -3.85
CA ASN A 116 11.17 5.99 -3.87
C ASN A 116 9.94 5.29 -4.47
N ILE A 117 10.11 4.58 -5.59
CA ILE A 117 9.04 3.83 -6.26
C ILE A 117 8.50 2.74 -5.34
N THR A 118 9.37 2.01 -4.65
CA THR A 118 8.97 0.97 -3.70
C THR A 118 8.13 1.57 -2.56
N GLN A 119 8.57 2.69 -1.99
CA GLN A 119 7.85 3.36 -0.92
C GLN A 119 6.49 3.92 -1.38
N LEU A 120 6.45 4.53 -2.57
CA LEU A 120 5.21 5.06 -3.16
C LEU A 120 4.21 3.94 -3.46
N LYS A 121 4.65 2.80 -4.00
CA LYS A 121 3.79 1.62 -4.24
C LYS A 121 3.13 1.14 -2.95
N ARG A 122 3.88 1.02 -1.86
CA ARG A 122 3.35 0.62 -0.54
C ARG A 122 2.31 1.64 -0.04
N THR A 123 2.68 2.92 -0.05
CA THR A 123 1.81 4.01 0.42
C THR A 123 0.49 4.06 -0.35
N ILE A 124 0.54 3.89 -1.68
CA ILE A 124 -0.65 3.83 -2.54
C ILE A 124 -1.52 2.62 -2.20
N ALA A 125 -0.91 1.44 -2.00
CA ALA A 125 -1.65 0.23 -1.66
C ALA A 125 -2.36 0.34 -0.29
N ASP A 126 -1.67 0.88 0.71
CA ASP A 126 -2.22 1.11 2.05
C ASP A 126 -3.35 2.14 2.01
N THR A 127 -3.16 3.23 1.28
CA THR A 127 -4.19 4.27 1.09
C THR A 127 -5.43 3.70 0.41
N GLU A 128 -5.25 2.89 -0.64
CA GLU A 128 -6.37 2.22 -1.32
C GLU A 128 -7.14 1.29 -0.39
N ARG A 129 -6.43 0.50 0.44
CA ARG A 129 -7.03 -0.39 1.44
C ARG A 129 -7.84 0.39 2.47
N ASN A 130 -7.31 1.50 2.97
CA ASN A 130 -7.99 2.36 3.94
C ASN A 130 -9.24 3.01 3.36
N ILE A 131 -9.15 3.54 2.14
CA ILE A 131 -10.30 4.11 1.41
C ILE A 131 -11.40 3.05 1.22
N LYS A 132 -11.06 1.80 0.88
CA LYS A 132 -12.04 0.70 0.79
C LYS A 132 -12.64 0.32 2.15
N MET A 133 -11.86 0.39 3.22
CA MET A 133 -12.34 0.12 4.57
C MET A 133 -13.37 1.17 5.01
N MET A 134 -13.03 2.46 4.90
CA MET A 134 -13.91 3.57 5.24
C MET A 134 -15.23 3.53 4.44
N GLN A 135 -15.18 3.16 3.16
CA GLN A 135 -16.40 2.99 2.36
C GLN A 135 -17.35 1.94 2.92
N ARG A 136 -16.81 0.79 3.37
CA ARG A 136 -17.62 -0.26 3.97
C ARG A 136 -18.22 0.21 5.29
N GLU A 137 -17.45 0.91 6.11
CA GLU A 137 -17.93 1.47 7.38
C GLU A 137 -19.07 2.48 7.15
N VAL A 138 -18.90 3.42 6.21
CA VAL A 138 -19.96 4.37 5.84
C VAL A 138 -21.21 3.65 5.34
N SER A 139 -21.06 2.59 4.54
CA SER A 139 -22.19 1.78 4.06
C SER A 139 -22.95 1.10 5.21
N VAL A 140 -22.23 0.54 6.19
CA VAL A 140 -22.81 -0.08 7.39
C VAL A 140 -23.57 0.95 8.23
N VAL A 141 -22.99 2.13 8.44
CA VAL A 141 -23.64 3.21 9.21
C VAL A 141 -24.93 3.66 8.51
N LYS A 142 -24.88 3.96 7.20
CA LYS A 142 -26.07 4.34 6.42
C LYS A 142 -27.17 3.27 6.44
N SER A 143 -26.78 2.00 6.32
CA SER A 143 -27.72 0.88 6.37
C SER A 143 -28.36 0.74 7.76
N THR A 144 -27.60 1.02 8.82
CA THR A 144 -28.11 1.01 10.20
C THR A 144 -29.08 2.15 10.44
N GLU A 145 -28.75 3.35 9.98
CA GLU A 145 -29.61 4.53 10.04
C GLU A 145 -30.93 4.30 9.26
N ALA A 146 -30.86 3.70 8.07
CA ALA A 146 -32.04 3.38 7.27
C ALA A 146 -32.98 2.39 7.98
N VAL A 147 -32.44 1.39 8.67
CA VAL A 147 -33.23 0.44 9.47
C VAL A 147 -33.88 1.14 10.67
N GLN A 148 -33.17 2.00 11.38
CA GLN A 148 -33.74 2.77 12.49
C GLN A 148 -34.88 3.70 12.02
N LYS A 149 -34.70 4.38 10.88
CA LYS A 149 -35.75 5.20 10.25
C LYS A 149 -36.98 4.37 9.85
N ALA A 150 -36.77 3.17 9.31
CA ALA A 150 -37.87 2.26 8.98
C ALA A 150 -38.63 1.80 10.25
N ASN A 151 -37.89 1.41 11.30
CA ASN A 151 -38.49 0.97 12.58
C ASN A 151 -39.31 2.08 13.24
N THR A 152 -38.80 3.32 13.26
CA THR A 152 -39.52 4.48 13.82
C THR A 152 -40.78 4.82 13.01
N ALA A 153 -40.72 4.77 11.68
CA ALA A 153 -41.87 4.98 10.80
C ALA A 153 -42.96 3.89 10.98
N ILE A 154 -42.56 2.63 11.21
CA ILE A 154 -43.49 1.54 11.51
C ILE A 154 -44.10 1.74 12.90
N ALA A 155 -43.30 2.02 13.93
CA ALA A 155 -43.78 2.24 15.30
C ALA A 155 -44.77 3.41 15.39
N THR A 156 -44.52 4.51 14.67
CA THR A 156 -45.46 5.65 14.60
C THR A 156 -46.75 5.28 13.86
N LYS A 157 -46.69 4.54 12.74
CA LYS A 157 -47.87 4.08 12.00
C LYS A 157 -48.71 3.02 12.71
N PHE A 158 -48.10 2.21 13.58
CA PHE A 158 -48.77 1.10 14.28
C PHE A 158 -48.96 1.31 15.79
N SER A 159 -48.72 2.53 16.30
CA SER A 159 -48.96 2.93 17.68
C SER A 159 -50.43 2.80 18.16
N GLY A 160 -51.36 2.38 17.27
CA GLY A 160 -52.75 2.08 17.59
C GLY A 160 -53.18 0.60 17.52
N ALA A 161 -52.34 -0.35 17.07
CA ALA A 161 -52.79 -1.75 16.92
C ALA A 161 -51.69 -2.81 17.15
N ASP A 162 -51.89 -3.57 18.23
CA ASP A 162 -51.45 -4.93 18.53
C ASP A 162 -49.98 -5.28 18.90
N SER A 163 -49.86 -5.99 20.02
CA SER A 163 -48.63 -6.32 20.78
C SER A 163 -47.80 -7.49 20.22
N SER A 164 -48.32 -8.20 19.21
CA SER A 164 -47.66 -9.37 18.60
C SER A 164 -46.53 -8.98 17.64
N MET A 165 -46.64 -7.83 16.96
CA MET A 165 -45.65 -7.35 16.01
C MET A 165 -44.41 -6.75 16.70
N LEU A 166 -44.58 -6.14 17.87
CA LEU A 166 -43.50 -5.71 18.78
C LEU A 166 -42.55 -6.87 19.15
N ARG A 167 -43.09 -8.08 19.34
CA ARG A 167 -42.29 -9.28 19.63
C ARG A 167 -41.50 -9.77 18.41
N ALA A 168 -42.01 -9.56 17.20
CA ALA A 168 -41.34 -9.91 15.95
C ALA A 168 -40.19 -8.94 15.65
N THR A 169 -40.37 -7.63 15.90
CA THR A 169 -39.32 -6.63 15.76
C THR A 169 -38.19 -6.82 16.78
N ASP A 170 -38.52 -7.13 18.04
CA ASP A 170 -37.51 -7.44 19.07
C ASP A 170 -36.73 -8.73 18.72
N SER A 171 -37.40 -9.71 18.11
CA SER A 171 -36.73 -10.91 17.59
C SER A 171 -35.78 -10.60 16.43
N LEU A 172 -36.15 -9.69 15.53
CA LEU A 172 -35.33 -9.30 14.38
C LEU A 172 -34.13 -8.46 14.81
N GLU A 173 -34.29 -7.59 15.81
CA GLU A 173 -33.21 -6.84 16.43
C GLU A 173 -32.20 -7.76 17.14
N ARG A 174 -32.68 -8.77 17.89
CA ARG A 174 -31.80 -9.83 18.44
C ARG A 174 -31.06 -10.60 17.35
N ILE A 175 -31.70 -10.92 16.22
CA ILE A 175 -31.05 -11.60 15.09
C ILE A 175 -29.98 -10.71 14.48
N LYS A 176 -30.24 -9.42 14.29
CA LYS A 176 -29.28 -8.46 13.73
C LYS A 176 -28.09 -8.25 14.65
N VAL A 177 -28.31 -8.09 15.96
CA VAL A 177 -27.25 -8.03 16.98
C VAL A 177 -26.42 -9.33 16.98
N LYS A 178 -27.06 -10.49 16.82
CA LYS A 178 -26.37 -11.79 16.71
C LYS A 178 -25.52 -11.89 15.43
N GLN A 179 -26.01 -11.36 14.30
CA GLN A 179 -25.26 -11.33 13.05
C GLN A 179 -24.09 -10.33 13.11
N GLN A 180 -24.29 -9.15 13.70
CA GLN A 180 -23.24 -8.16 13.94
C GLN A 180 -22.14 -8.75 14.83
N LYS A 181 -22.52 -9.35 15.97
CA LYS A 181 -21.58 -10.05 16.88
C LYS A 181 -20.80 -11.15 16.16
N ARG A 182 -21.43 -11.90 15.26
CA ARG A 182 -20.74 -12.92 14.44
C ARG A 182 -19.77 -12.31 13.44
N SER A 183 -20.12 -11.18 12.83
CA SER A 183 -19.23 -10.42 11.95
C SER A 183 -18.01 -9.87 12.70
N ASP A 184 -18.23 -9.30 13.88
CA ASP A 184 -17.17 -8.77 14.74
C ASP A 184 -16.27 -9.89 15.27
N GLN A 185 -16.84 -11.04 15.65
CA GLN A 185 -16.08 -12.25 15.97
C GLN A 185 -15.24 -12.74 14.78
N MET A 186 -15.76 -12.66 13.56
CA MET A 186 -15.03 -13.07 12.36
C MET A 186 -13.91 -12.07 12.00
N LYS A 187 -14.13 -10.77 12.19
CA LYS A 187 -13.07 -9.75 12.07
C LYS A 187 -11.99 -9.97 13.13
N ALA A 188 -12.37 -10.20 14.38
CA ALA A 188 -11.45 -10.54 15.46
C ALA A 188 -10.68 -11.84 15.14
N ALA A 189 -11.34 -12.84 14.56
CA ALA A 189 -10.67 -14.07 14.12
C ALA A 189 -9.70 -13.84 12.95
N VAL A 190 -10.00 -12.93 12.02
CA VAL A 190 -9.08 -12.54 10.94
C VAL A 190 -7.90 -11.73 11.50
N GLU A 191 -8.12 -10.87 12.49
CA GLU A 191 -7.07 -10.12 13.17
C GLU A 191 -6.16 -11.06 13.97
N LEU A 192 -6.75 -11.98 14.75
CA LEU A 192 -6.05 -13.03 15.48
C LEU A 192 -5.34 -14.00 14.53
N GLN A 193 -5.92 -14.27 13.35
CA GLN A 193 -5.26 -15.06 12.32
C GLN A 193 -4.10 -14.28 11.72
N LYS A 194 -4.17 -12.97 11.50
CA LYS A 194 -2.99 -12.18 11.08
C LYS A 194 -1.91 -12.14 12.16
N GLU A 195 -2.30 -12.08 13.44
CA GLU A 195 -1.37 -12.22 14.57
C GLU A 195 -0.77 -13.65 14.66
N SER A 196 -1.56 -14.67 14.35
CA SER A 196 -1.15 -16.09 14.40
C SER A 196 -0.51 -16.61 13.10
N SER A 197 -0.63 -15.91 11.99
CA SER A 197 -0.04 -16.24 10.68
C SER A 197 1.43 -15.86 10.65
N GLY A 198 2.23 -16.34 11.60
CA GLY A 198 3.67 -16.55 11.49
C GLY A 198 4.62 -15.36 11.21
N ASP A 199 4.13 -14.21 10.76
CA ASP A 199 4.96 -13.07 10.36
C ASP A 199 5.66 -12.45 11.57
N ASP A 200 5.08 -12.59 12.77
CA ASP A 200 5.67 -12.06 14.00
C ASP A 200 6.76 -12.98 14.57
N LEU A 201 6.63 -14.32 14.45
CA LEU A 201 7.67 -15.24 14.87
C LEU A 201 8.86 -15.22 13.90
N GLN A 202 8.61 -15.13 12.59
CA GLN A 202 9.68 -15.06 11.60
C GLN A 202 10.38 -13.69 11.61
N ALA A 203 9.65 -12.59 11.86
CA ALA A 203 10.24 -11.28 12.12
C ALA A 203 11.06 -11.27 13.42
N LYS A 204 10.56 -11.87 14.52
CA LYS A 204 11.28 -11.98 15.80
C LYS A 204 12.50 -12.90 15.72
N LEU A 205 12.42 -14.01 14.97
CA LEU A 205 13.54 -14.92 14.75
C LEU A 205 14.59 -14.32 13.80
N LYS A 206 14.18 -13.45 12.86
CA LYS A 206 15.10 -12.70 11.98
C LYS A 206 15.76 -11.53 12.71
N SER A 207 15.02 -10.83 13.59
CA SER A 207 15.57 -9.77 14.44
C SER A 207 16.47 -10.32 15.57
N ALA A 208 16.24 -11.56 16.02
CA ALA A 208 17.08 -12.27 16.98
C ALA A 208 18.24 -13.06 16.34
N GLY A 209 18.35 -13.07 15.01
CA GLY A 209 19.43 -13.78 14.28
C GLY A 209 19.33 -15.31 14.27
N ILE A 210 18.18 -15.89 14.63
CA ILE A 210 17.98 -17.33 14.81
C ILE A 210 17.50 -18.02 13.52
N VAL A 211 16.76 -17.34 12.63
CA VAL A 211 16.28 -17.92 11.36
C VAL A 211 16.72 -17.09 10.16
N SER A 212 17.60 -17.67 9.35
CA SER A 212 18.00 -17.23 8.01
C SER A 212 16.88 -17.53 7.00
N GLY A 213 15.88 -16.67 6.94
CA GLY A 213 14.72 -16.84 6.07
C GLY A 213 15.05 -16.77 4.58
N GLY A 214 14.88 -17.89 3.88
CA GLY A 214 14.40 -17.97 2.50
C GLY A 214 15.48 -18.02 1.41
N ALA A 215 15.73 -19.23 0.90
CA ALA A 215 16.43 -19.58 -0.36
C ALA A 215 17.16 -18.42 -1.05
N SER A 216 18.36 -18.10 -0.58
CA SER A 216 19.24 -17.15 -1.24
C SER A 216 19.62 -17.69 -2.62
N ALA A 217 19.91 -16.78 -3.55
CA ALA A 217 20.42 -17.10 -4.88
C ALA A 217 21.60 -18.10 -4.85
N ASN A 218 22.35 -18.18 -3.75
CA ASN A 218 23.41 -19.18 -3.53
C ASN A 218 22.89 -20.63 -3.51
N ALA A 219 21.72 -20.90 -2.93
CA ALA A 219 21.12 -22.25 -2.95
C ALA A 219 20.67 -22.67 -4.35
N VAL A 220 20.25 -21.70 -5.18
CA VAL A 220 19.91 -21.93 -6.60
C VAL A 220 21.18 -22.11 -7.44
N LEU A 221 22.24 -21.35 -7.14
CA LEU A 221 23.54 -21.41 -7.82
C LEU A 221 24.26 -22.74 -7.56
N GLU A 222 24.21 -23.25 -6.32
CA GLU A 222 24.73 -24.58 -5.96
C GLU A 222 23.95 -25.72 -6.62
N ARG A 223 22.62 -25.60 -6.74
CA ARG A 223 21.80 -26.57 -7.49
C ARG A 223 22.14 -26.60 -8.99
N ILE A 224 22.44 -25.44 -9.59
CA ILE A 224 22.83 -25.33 -11.00
C ILE A 224 24.24 -25.88 -11.23
N LYS A 225 25.20 -25.62 -10.33
CA LYS A 225 26.55 -26.20 -10.37
C LYS A 225 26.53 -27.73 -10.24
N ALA A 226 25.75 -28.27 -9.30
CA ALA A 226 25.61 -29.71 -9.09
C ALA A 226 25.01 -30.44 -10.31
N LYS A 227 24.11 -29.77 -11.06
CA LYS A 227 23.53 -30.33 -12.29
C LYS A 227 24.50 -30.31 -13.49
N LYS A 228 25.51 -29.42 -13.47
CA LYS A 228 26.55 -29.31 -14.51
C LYS A 228 27.72 -30.28 -14.27
N SER A 229 28.00 -30.66 -13.03
CA SER A 229 29.01 -31.67 -12.67
C SER A 229 28.55 -33.12 -12.85
N ALA A 230 27.25 -33.38 -12.89
CA ALA A 230 26.67 -34.72 -13.08
C ALA A 230 26.42 -35.10 -14.56
N GLY A 231 26.85 -34.26 -15.50
CA GLY A 231 26.71 -34.46 -16.95
C GLY A 231 28.06 -34.61 -17.68
N LYS A 232 29.10 -35.06 -16.98
CA LYS A 232 30.36 -35.53 -17.57
C LYS A 232 30.51 -37.01 -17.27
#